data_AF-A0A3D4AQ98-F1
#
_entry.id   AF-A0A3D4AQ98-F1
#
_cell.length_a   1.000
_cell.length_b   1.000
_cell.length_c   1.000
_cell.angle_alpha   90.00
_cell.angle_beta   90.00
_cell.angle_gamma   90.00
#
_symmetry.space_group_name_H-M   'P 1'
#
loop_
_entity.id
_entity.type
_entity.pdbx_description
1 polymer ?
#
loop_
_entity_poly.entity_id
_entity_poly.type
_entity_poly.pdbx_seq_one_letter_code
_entity_poly.pdbx_strand_id
1 'polypeptide(L)'
;KKAVAKGERFDARDDDPVILERERPHPITGVIPLLVVLLLSFMLHDVLQQTALIVALLGGVLSIVVINYKYFHNMGNAINMGTTGALVAIGNTAAVVGFGAVAKVSPAFIAAVDAMTHMPGNELVGAAVAVSVIAGLTGSASGGQAIALPLVAPGYLDMGVNPEQLHRVVAISSGALDSLPHNGYVVTTIRAICKETHQRAYWPLAALTVIIPLVGVALALSLFITF
;
A
#
# COMPACT_ATOMS: atom_id res chain seq x y z
N LYS A 1 0.09 -20.33 -22.81
CA LYS A 1 0.69 -21.31 -23.78
C LYS A 1 2.17 -21.56 -23.52
N LYS A 2 3.04 -20.55 -23.36
CA LYS A 2 4.48 -20.75 -23.02
C LYS A 2 4.71 -21.46 -21.67
N ALA A 3 3.99 -21.09 -20.61
CA ALA A 3 4.09 -21.73 -19.28
C ALA A 3 3.73 -23.23 -19.32
N VAL A 4 2.58 -23.56 -19.92
CA VAL A 4 2.15 -24.95 -20.12
C VAL A 4 3.15 -25.75 -20.97
N ALA A 5 3.74 -25.13 -22.01
CA ALA A 5 4.79 -25.77 -22.81
C ALA A 5 6.10 -25.99 -22.05
N LYS A 6 6.37 -25.21 -20.99
CA LYS A 6 7.47 -25.42 -20.05
C LYS A 6 7.15 -26.49 -18.99
N GLY A 7 5.98 -27.13 -19.06
CA GLY A 7 5.56 -28.17 -18.13
C GLY A 7 4.95 -27.65 -16.83
N GLU A 8 4.69 -26.34 -16.72
CA GLU A 8 3.98 -25.78 -15.57
C GLU A 8 2.54 -26.32 -15.51
N ARG A 9 2.14 -26.80 -14.34
CA ARG A 9 0.81 -27.35 -14.06
C ARG A 9 0.15 -26.58 -12.92
N PHE A 10 -1.18 -26.66 -12.86
CA PHE A 10 -1.91 -26.17 -11.69
C PHE A 10 -1.58 -27.05 -10.47
N ASP A 11 -1.22 -26.40 -9.38
CA ASP A 11 -0.85 -27.01 -8.10
C ASP A 11 -2.04 -26.83 -7.15
N ALA A 12 -2.94 -27.82 -7.12
CA ALA A 12 -4.16 -27.76 -6.32
C ALA A 12 -3.83 -27.91 -4.84
N ARG A 13 -4.46 -27.10 -3.99
CA ARG A 13 -4.28 -27.15 -2.54
C ARG A 13 -5.51 -27.72 -1.85
N ASP A 14 -5.28 -28.35 -0.70
CA ASP A 14 -6.34 -28.93 0.12
C ASP A 14 -7.36 -27.90 0.62
N ASP A 15 -6.96 -26.63 0.67
CA ASP A 15 -7.77 -25.51 1.11
C ASP A 15 -8.26 -24.61 -0.04
N ASP A 16 -8.11 -25.05 -1.29
CA ASP A 16 -8.69 -24.35 -2.44
C ASP A 16 -10.22 -24.27 -2.31
N PRO A 17 -10.83 -23.12 -2.62
CA PRO A 17 -12.27 -22.94 -2.46
C PRO A 17 -13.03 -23.84 -3.43
N VAL A 18 -13.97 -24.63 -2.90
CA VAL A 18 -14.92 -25.38 -3.73
C VAL A 18 -15.81 -24.38 -4.47
N ILE A 19 -15.73 -24.39 -5.80
CA ILE A 19 -16.57 -23.53 -6.65
C ILE A 19 -18.00 -24.08 -6.61
N LEU A 20 -18.85 -23.44 -5.80
CA LEU A 20 -20.27 -23.74 -5.75
C LEU A 20 -20.98 -23.11 -6.95
N GLU A 21 -21.71 -23.91 -7.71
CA GLU A 21 -22.60 -23.44 -8.77
C GLU A 21 -23.83 -22.79 -8.11
N ARG A 22 -24.01 -21.48 -8.31
CA ARG A 22 -25.09 -20.70 -7.66
C ARG A 22 -25.46 -19.47 -8.46
N GLU A 23 -26.67 -18.96 -8.22
CA GLU A 23 -27.07 -17.64 -8.67
C GLU A 23 -26.20 -16.56 -8.02
N ARG A 24 -25.65 -15.68 -8.87
CA ARG A 24 -24.76 -14.60 -8.46
C ARG A 24 -25.51 -13.27 -8.57
N PRO A 25 -25.19 -12.29 -7.70
CA PRO A 25 -25.74 -10.97 -7.87
C PRO A 25 -25.30 -10.35 -9.21
N HIS A 26 -26.14 -9.47 -9.76
CA HIS A 26 -25.85 -8.81 -11.03
C HIS A 26 -24.56 -7.97 -10.93
N PRO A 27 -23.62 -8.00 -11.89
CA PRO A 27 -22.31 -7.34 -11.77
C PRO A 27 -22.33 -5.87 -11.34
N ILE A 28 -23.36 -5.12 -11.74
CA ILE A 28 -23.57 -3.71 -11.37
C ILE A 28 -23.68 -3.51 -9.84
N THR A 29 -24.18 -4.51 -9.10
CA THR A 29 -24.27 -4.41 -7.63
C THR A 29 -22.90 -4.31 -6.95
N GLY A 30 -21.82 -4.72 -7.63
CA GLY A 30 -20.44 -4.53 -7.16
C GLY A 30 -19.91 -3.11 -7.36
N VAL A 31 -20.51 -2.33 -8.26
CA VAL A 31 -20.09 -0.94 -8.54
C VAL A 31 -20.65 0.02 -7.50
N ILE A 32 -21.86 -0.21 -7.01
CA ILE A 32 -22.55 0.69 -6.07
C ILE A 32 -21.73 0.91 -4.78
N PRO A 33 -21.18 -0.12 -4.10
CA PRO A 33 -20.33 0.08 -2.93
C PRO A 33 -19.09 0.92 -3.19
N LEU A 34 -18.47 0.76 -4.37
CA LEU A 34 -17.30 1.56 -4.75
C LEU A 34 -17.67 3.04 -4.91
N LEU A 35 -18.83 3.32 -5.51
CA LEU A 35 -19.36 4.67 -5.60
C LEU A 35 -19.69 5.25 -4.22
N VAL A 36 -20.27 4.44 -3.33
CA VAL A 36 -20.55 4.86 -1.94
C VAL A 36 -19.26 5.26 -1.22
N VAL A 37 -18.21 4.44 -1.31
CA VAL A 37 -16.89 4.76 -0.72
C VAL A 37 -16.35 6.07 -1.31
N LEU A 38 -16.39 6.23 -2.63
CA LEU A 38 -15.87 7.41 -3.32
C LEU A 38 -16.62 8.69 -2.90
N LEU A 39 -17.96 8.63 -2.93
CA LEU A 39 -18.82 9.77 -2.57
C LEU A 39 -18.64 10.17 -1.11
N LEU A 40 -18.69 9.20 -0.19
CA LEU A 40 -18.47 9.49 1.23
C LEU A 40 -17.08 10.05 1.48
N SER A 41 -16.05 9.52 0.80
CA SER A 41 -14.68 10.02 0.93
C SER A 41 -14.59 11.49 0.53
N PHE A 42 -15.12 11.89 -0.64
CA PHE A 42 -15.04 13.28 -1.09
C PHE A 42 -15.95 14.22 -0.30
N MET A 43 -17.18 13.81 0.02
CA MET A 43 -18.13 14.68 0.74
C MET A 43 -17.72 14.95 2.18
N LEU A 44 -17.04 14.00 2.83
CA LEU A 44 -16.62 14.13 4.23
C LEU A 44 -15.15 14.54 4.38
N HIS A 45 -14.38 14.63 3.28
CA HIS A 45 -12.95 14.93 3.35
C HIS A 45 -12.66 16.25 4.06
N ASP A 46 -13.37 17.32 3.70
CA ASP A 46 -13.11 18.66 4.25
C ASP A 46 -13.35 18.72 5.76
N VAL A 47 -14.32 17.96 6.27
CA VAL A 47 -14.72 17.97 7.69
C VAL A 47 -13.96 16.95 8.54
N LEU A 48 -13.82 15.71 8.05
CA LEU A 48 -13.28 14.59 8.81
C LEU A 48 -11.85 14.22 8.44
N GLN A 49 -11.30 14.80 7.36
CA GLN A 49 -9.94 14.57 6.88
C GLN A 49 -9.65 13.07 6.74
N GLN A 50 -8.64 12.53 7.43
CA GLN A 50 -8.26 11.12 7.38
C GLN A 50 -9.36 10.19 7.93
N THR A 51 -10.16 10.65 8.88
CA THR A 51 -11.24 9.86 9.51
C THR A 51 -12.42 9.65 8.55
N ALA A 52 -12.52 10.45 7.47
CA ALA A 52 -13.50 10.25 6.40
C ALA A 52 -13.41 8.85 5.79
N LEU A 53 -12.21 8.26 5.73
CA LEU A 53 -11.99 6.92 5.21
C LEU A 53 -12.68 5.84 6.04
N ILE A 54 -12.74 6.00 7.37
CA ILE A 54 -13.42 5.03 8.25
C ILE A 54 -14.91 5.01 7.93
N VAL A 55 -15.52 6.19 7.81
CA VAL A 55 -16.94 6.34 7.47
C VAL A 55 -17.22 5.82 6.06
N ALA A 56 -16.35 6.16 5.10
CA ALA A 56 -16.48 5.73 3.71
C ALA A 56 -16.42 4.20 3.58
N LEU A 57 -15.43 3.56 4.20
CA LEU A 57 -15.28 2.10 4.18
C LEU A 57 -16.45 1.41 4.90
N LEU A 58 -16.90 1.95 6.04
CA LEU A 58 -18.07 1.43 6.73
C LEU A 58 -19.32 1.53 5.85
N GLY A 59 -19.53 2.66 5.18
CA GLY A 59 -20.62 2.85 4.21
C GLY A 59 -20.54 1.85 3.05
N GLY A 60 -19.34 1.62 2.51
CA GLY A 60 -19.09 0.58 1.51
C GLY A 60 -19.49 -0.82 2.00
N VAL A 61 -19.03 -1.22 3.18
CA VAL A 61 -19.36 -2.52 3.78
C VAL A 61 -20.87 -2.65 4.00
N LEU A 62 -21.52 -1.63 4.60
CA LEU A 62 -22.97 -1.64 4.83
C LEU A 62 -23.75 -1.72 3.52
N SER A 63 -23.33 -0.99 2.48
CA SER A 63 -23.98 -1.06 1.17
C SER A 63 -23.88 -2.46 0.54
N ILE A 64 -22.73 -3.14 0.66
CA ILE A 64 -22.58 -4.54 0.22
C ILE A 64 -23.54 -5.44 0.98
N VAL A 65 -23.60 -5.28 2.31
CA VAL A 65 -24.46 -6.09 3.18
C VAL A 65 -25.93 -5.92 2.80
N VAL A 66 -26.39 -4.68 2.57
CA VAL A 66 -27.78 -4.39 2.21
C VAL A 66 -28.11 -4.92 0.81
N ILE A 67 -27.28 -4.63 -0.18
CA ILE A 67 -27.55 -4.99 -1.59
C ILE A 67 -27.51 -6.51 -1.79
N ASN A 68 -26.57 -7.20 -1.12
CA ASN A 68 -26.35 -8.62 -1.31
C ASN A 68 -26.89 -9.48 -0.16
N TYR A 69 -27.78 -8.96 0.69
CA TYR A 69 -28.25 -9.63 1.90
C TYR A 69 -28.72 -11.07 1.64
N LYS A 70 -29.46 -11.28 0.54
CA LYS A 70 -30.00 -12.59 0.13
C LYS A 70 -28.95 -13.59 -0.37
N TYR A 71 -27.75 -13.13 -0.72
CA TYR A 71 -26.67 -13.95 -1.26
C TYR A 71 -25.64 -14.35 -0.19
N PHE A 72 -25.76 -13.85 1.04
CA PHE A 72 -24.89 -14.29 2.14
C PHE A 72 -25.29 -15.68 2.64
N HIS A 73 -24.30 -16.55 2.81
CA HIS A 73 -24.50 -17.92 3.27
C HIS A 73 -24.14 -18.07 4.75
N ASN A 74 -23.01 -17.49 5.16
CA ASN A 74 -22.53 -17.56 6.54
C ASN A 74 -21.91 -16.22 6.94
N MET A 75 -22.77 -15.28 7.33
CA MET A 75 -22.37 -13.94 7.74
C MET A 75 -21.46 -13.98 8.99
N GLY A 76 -21.78 -14.86 9.94
CA GLY A 76 -20.97 -15.01 11.17
C GLY A 76 -19.53 -15.42 10.87
N ASN A 77 -19.33 -16.40 9.98
CA ASN A 77 -17.99 -16.79 9.55
C ASN A 77 -17.28 -15.68 8.77
N ALA A 78 -17.99 -14.95 7.90
CA ALA A 78 -17.41 -13.82 7.17
C ALA A 78 -16.93 -12.71 8.12
N ILE A 79 -17.73 -12.36 9.12
CA ILE A 79 -17.36 -11.38 10.16
C ILE A 79 -16.17 -11.89 10.97
N ASN A 80 -16.17 -13.17 11.37
CA ASN A 80 -15.07 -13.75 12.13
C ASN A 80 -13.75 -13.71 11.35
N MET A 81 -13.75 -14.22 10.10
CA MET A 81 -12.57 -14.19 9.23
C MET A 81 -12.08 -12.76 8.97
N GLY A 82 -13.00 -11.82 8.71
CA GLY A 82 -12.66 -10.41 8.52
C GLY A 82 -12.03 -9.77 9.77
N THR A 83 -12.58 -10.06 10.95
CA THR A 83 -12.09 -9.53 12.22
C THR A 83 -10.71 -10.09 12.57
N THR A 84 -10.53 -11.41 12.48
CA THR A 84 -9.22 -12.04 12.72
C THR A 84 -8.17 -11.56 11.72
N GLY A 85 -8.51 -11.47 10.43
CA GLY A 85 -7.62 -10.93 9.40
C GLY A 85 -7.22 -9.48 9.66
N ALA A 86 -8.18 -8.63 10.07
CA ALA A 86 -7.92 -7.25 10.41
C ALA A 86 -6.99 -7.10 11.62
N LEU A 87 -7.15 -7.91 12.67
CA LEU A 87 -6.27 -7.89 13.84
C LEU A 87 -4.80 -8.19 13.48
N VAL A 88 -4.57 -9.18 12.61
CA VAL A 88 -3.22 -9.51 12.12
C VAL A 88 -2.64 -8.36 11.31
N ALA A 89 -3.42 -7.78 10.39
CA ALA A 89 -2.98 -6.66 9.56
C ALA A 89 -2.65 -5.41 10.41
N ILE A 90 -3.48 -5.09 11.41
CA ILE A 90 -3.25 -3.99 12.36
C ILE A 90 -1.99 -4.27 13.18
N GLY A 91 -1.83 -5.49 13.73
CA GLY A 91 -0.66 -5.87 14.51
C GLY A 91 0.64 -5.74 13.71
N ASN A 92 0.67 -6.22 12.47
CA ASN A 92 1.84 -6.08 11.59
C ASN A 92 2.15 -4.61 11.28
N THR A 93 1.13 -3.80 11.00
CA THR A 93 1.32 -2.37 10.74
C THR A 93 1.83 -1.63 11.98
N ALA A 94 1.27 -1.90 13.17
CA ALA A 94 1.70 -1.31 14.43
C ALA A 94 3.14 -1.68 14.78
N ALA A 95 3.54 -2.94 14.56
CA ALA A 95 4.91 -3.40 14.78
C ALA A 95 5.91 -2.67 13.85
N VAL A 96 5.55 -2.49 12.58
CA VAL A 96 6.38 -1.77 11.61
C VAL A 96 6.52 -0.28 11.96
N VAL A 97 5.42 0.37 12.35
CA VAL A 97 5.45 1.78 12.80
C VAL A 97 6.30 1.92 14.07
N GLY A 98 6.15 1.01 15.03
CA GLY A 98 6.97 0.97 16.25
C GLY A 98 8.46 0.75 15.96
N PHE A 99 8.78 -0.17 15.05
CA PHE A 99 10.15 -0.37 14.56
C PHE A 99 10.71 0.90 13.93
N GLY A 100 9.95 1.55 13.05
CA GLY A 100 10.36 2.80 12.40
C GLY A 100 10.63 3.94 13.40
N ALA A 101 9.83 4.03 14.47
CA ALA A 101 10.04 5.02 15.53
C ALA A 101 11.38 4.82 16.27
N VAL A 102 11.78 3.57 16.51
CA VAL A 102 13.09 3.24 17.12
C VAL A 102 14.22 3.40 16.10
N ALA A 103 14.02 2.98 14.85
CA ALA A 103 15.01 3.11 13.78
C ALA A 103 15.39 4.58 13.55
N LYS A 104 14.42 5.49 13.62
CA LYS A 104 14.61 6.95 13.46
C LYS A 104 15.69 7.53 14.38
N VAL A 105 15.81 7.02 15.61
CA VAL A 105 16.79 7.55 16.58
C VAL A 105 18.18 6.89 16.47
N SER A 106 18.35 5.96 15.53
CA SER A 106 19.63 5.30 15.31
C SER A 106 20.61 6.20 14.54
N PRO A 107 21.93 6.11 14.82
CA PRO A 107 22.94 6.84 14.06
C PRO A 107 22.92 6.51 12.56
N ALA A 108 22.62 5.26 12.21
CA ALA A 108 22.53 4.83 10.82
C ALA A 108 21.41 5.54 10.05
N PHE A 109 20.27 5.77 10.71
CA PHE A 109 19.15 6.49 10.12
C PHE A 109 19.49 7.97 9.87
N ILE A 110 20.13 8.62 10.85
CA ILE A 110 20.57 10.02 10.71
C ILE A 110 21.59 10.15 9.57
N ALA A 111 22.58 9.25 9.51
CA ALA A 111 23.57 9.23 8.44
C ALA A 111 22.93 9.02 7.05
N ALA A 112 21.90 8.17 6.95
CA ALA A 112 21.15 7.98 5.72
C ALA A 112 20.39 9.25 5.31
N VAL A 113 19.71 9.93 6.24
CA VAL A 113 19.03 11.21 5.96
C VAL A 113 20.04 12.24 5.47
N ASP A 114 21.15 12.40 6.17
CA ASP A 114 22.20 13.37 5.85
C ASP A 114 22.82 13.13 4.47
N ALA A 115 23.12 11.87 4.14
CA ALA A 115 23.63 11.49 2.83
C ALA A 115 22.63 11.81 1.70
N MET A 116 21.33 11.65 1.95
CA MET A 116 20.30 11.90 0.95
C MET A 116 20.02 13.40 0.76
N THR A 117 20.08 14.21 1.81
CA THR A 117 19.88 15.66 1.72
C THR A 117 21.05 16.41 1.10
N HIS A 118 22.26 15.82 1.12
CA HIS A 118 23.45 16.39 0.47
C HIS A 118 23.71 15.83 -0.94
N MET A 119 22.80 15.03 -1.48
CA MET A 119 22.97 14.45 -2.81
C MET A 119 22.88 15.55 -3.88
N PRO A 120 23.89 15.67 -4.77
CA PRO A 120 23.84 16.67 -5.83
C PRO A 120 22.79 16.31 -6.89
N GLY A 121 22.05 17.30 -7.38
CA GLY A 121 21.06 17.12 -8.43
C GLY A 121 19.78 17.92 -8.19
N ASN A 122 18.69 17.49 -8.82
CA ASN A 122 17.38 18.07 -8.62
C ASN A 122 16.77 17.64 -7.28
N GLU A 123 16.15 18.60 -6.59
CA GLU A 123 15.62 18.46 -5.24
C GLU A 123 14.49 17.44 -5.15
N LEU A 124 13.62 17.34 -6.17
CA LEU A 124 12.56 16.34 -6.22
C LEU A 124 13.13 14.93 -6.36
N VAL A 125 14.24 14.77 -7.09
CA VAL A 125 14.95 13.49 -7.18
C VAL A 125 15.55 13.13 -5.83
N GLY A 126 16.19 14.09 -5.16
CA GLY A 126 16.72 13.92 -3.81
C GLY A 126 15.64 13.47 -2.83
N ALA A 127 14.49 14.16 -2.82
CA ALA A 127 13.35 13.82 -1.97
C ALA A 127 12.77 12.43 -2.30
N ALA A 128 12.64 12.11 -3.58
CA ALA A 128 12.14 10.81 -4.02
C ALA A 128 13.00 9.67 -3.47
N VAL A 129 14.31 9.76 -3.66
CA VAL A 129 15.28 8.75 -3.20
C VAL A 129 15.30 8.68 -1.68
N ALA A 130 15.35 9.82 -1.00
CA ALA A 130 15.35 9.87 0.46
C ALA A 130 14.15 9.12 1.06
N VAL A 131 12.94 9.43 0.57
CA VAL A 131 11.73 8.79 1.10
C VAL A 131 11.62 7.33 0.67
N SER A 132 12.01 6.96 -0.55
CA SER A 132 12.05 5.56 -0.95
C SER A 132 12.97 4.74 -0.05
N VAL A 133 14.19 5.21 0.20
CA VAL A 133 15.15 4.50 1.07
C VAL A 133 14.60 4.36 2.48
N ILE A 134 14.06 5.45 3.05
CA ILE A 134 13.49 5.41 4.40
C ILE A 134 12.28 4.47 4.46
N ALA A 135 11.38 4.51 3.48
CA ALA A 135 10.24 3.60 3.38
C ALA A 135 10.67 2.13 3.23
N GLY A 136 11.77 1.86 2.54
CA GLY A 136 12.35 0.53 2.46
C GLY A 136 12.98 0.08 3.77
N LEU A 137 13.71 0.96 4.48
CA LEU A 137 14.26 0.66 5.80
C LEU A 137 13.15 0.36 6.81
N THR A 138 12.07 1.13 6.80
CA THR A 138 10.92 0.89 7.68
C THR A 138 10.08 -0.31 7.22
N GLY A 139 10.07 -0.64 5.94
CA GLY A 139 9.19 -1.67 5.37
C GLY A 139 7.73 -1.24 5.30
N SER A 140 7.46 0.07 5.15
CA SER A 140 6.12 0.64 5.03
C SER A 140 6.17 1.99 4.32
N ALA A 141 5.39 2.17 3.25
CA ALA A 141 5.27 3.44 2.54
C ALA A 141 4.76 4.57 3.46
N SER A 142 3.60 4.38 4.09
CA SER A 142 2.99 5.40 4.96
C SER A 142 3.80 5.64 6.24
N GLY A 143 4.38 4.60 6.83
CA GLY A 143 5.29 4.73 7.98
C GLY A 143 6.57 5.47 7.60
N GLY A 144 7.17 5.12 6.46
CA GLY A 144 8.34 5.78 5.91
C GLY A 144 8.12 7.26 5.67
N GLN A 145 6.97 7.63 5.09
CA GLN A 145 6.58 9.02 4.90
C GLN A 145 6.43 9.79 6.21
N ALA A 146 5.72 9.22 7.18
CA ALA A 146 5.50 9.85 8.48
C ALA A 146 6.82 10.12 9.24
N ILE A 147 7.87 9.33 8.95
CA ILE A 147 9.20 9.49 9.52
C ILE A 147 10.05 10.46 8.68
N ALA A 148 10.05 10.31 7.36
CA ALA A 148 10.95 11.00 6.44
C ALA A 148 10.54 12.45 6.17
N LEU A 149 9.26 12.69 5.83
CA LEU A 149 8.78 14.01 5.43
C LEU A 149 9.09 15.12 6.46
N PRO A 150 8.87 14.92 7.77
CA PRO A 150 9.21 15.94 8.76
C PRO A 150 10.70 16.28 8.83
N LEU A 151 11.58 15.39 8.36
CA LEU A 151 13.03 15.57 8.40
C LEU A 151 13.55 16.21 7.11
N VAL A 152 13.04 15.79 5.95
CA VAL A 152 13.58 16.23 4.65
C VAL A 152 12.79 17.39 4.03
N ALA A 153 11.50 17.50 4.31
CA ALA A 153 10.66 18.51 3.68
C ALA A 153 11.09 19.95 4.00
N PRO A 154 11.44 20.32 5.25
CA PRO A 154 11.86 21.71 5.54
C PRO A 154 13.03 22.16 4.67
N GLY A 155 14.07 21.32 4.51
CA GLY A 155 15.23 21.65 3.68
C GLY A 155 14.86 21.86 2.20
N TYR A 156 14.02 21.00 1.64
CA TYR A 156 13.57 21.16 0.26
C TYR A 156 12.64 22.37 0.06
N LEU A 157 11.79 22.68 1.04
CA LEU A 157 10.93 23.86 1.02
C LEU A 157 11.74 25.15 1.09
N ASP A 158 12.80 25.18 1.91
CA ASP A 158 13.74 26.31 2.01
C ASP A 158 14.51 26.53 0.70
N MET A 159 14.76 25.46 -0.07
CA MET A 159 15.33 25.51 -1.42
C MET A 159 14.31 25.95 -2.49
N GLY A 160 13.06 26.25 -2.12
CA GLY A 160 12.02 26.75 -3.03
C GLY A 160 11.23 25.68 -3.77
N VAL A 161 11.33 24.41 -3.36
CA VAL A 161 10.56 23.32 -3.98
C VAL A 161 9.07 23.51 -3.74
N ASN A 162 8.27 23.31 -4.79
CA ASN A 162 6.81 23.38 -4.67
C ASN A 162 6.29 22.26 -3.74
N PRO A 163 5.52 22.59 -2.67
CA PRO A 163 5.03 21.60 -1.71
C PRO A 163 4.12 20.53 -2.33
N GLU A 164 3.31 20.86 -3.33
CA GLU A 164 2.43 19.88 -3.99
C GLU A 164 3.23 18.90 -4.84
N GLN A 165 4.23 19.39 -5.58
CA GLN A 165 5.12 18.54 -6.36
C GLN A 165 5.91 17.61 -5.43
N LEU A 166 6.49 18.16 -4.36
CA LEU A 166 7.19 17.39 -3.34
C LEU A 166 6.29 16.29 -2.76
N HIS A 167 5.07 16.64 -2.34
CA HIS A 167 4.15 15.67 -1.76
C HIS A 167 3.76 14.57 -2.76
N ARG A 168 3.48 14.90 -4.03
CA ARG A 168 3.14 13.91 -5.06
C ARG A 168 4.30 12.98 -5.38
N VAL A 169 5.51 13.53 -5.53
CA VAL A 169 6.72 12.73 -5.78
C VAL A 169 6.98 11.78 -4.62
N VAL A 170 6.90 12.29 -3.39
CA VAL A 170 7.08 11.48 -2.17
C VAL A 170 5.97 10.45 -1.98
N ALA A 171 4.72 10.78 -2.32
CA ALA A 171 3.60 9.85 -2.35
C ALA A 171 3.91 8.64 -3.22
N ILE A 172 4.32 8.88 -4.46
CA ILE A 172 4.60 7.81 -5.42
C ILE A 172 5.89 7.06 -5.03
N SER A 173 6.95 7.78 -4.62
CA SER A 173 8.26 7.17 -4.33
C SER A 173 8.27 6.30 -3.07
N SER A 174 7.44 6.63 -2.09
CA SER A 174 7.29 5.82 -0.89
C SER A 174 6.84 4.39 -1.18
N GLY A 175 6.06 4.17 -2.26
CA GLY A 175 5.63 2.84 -2.68
C GLY A 175 6.64 2.08 -3.53
N ALA A 176 7.81 2.65 -3.84
CA ALA A 176 8.81 1.98 -4.67
C ALA A 176 9.59 0.93 -3.89
N LEU A 177 10.29 1.34 -2.82
CA LEU A 177 11.14 0.44 -2.04
C LEU A 177 10.47 -0.06 -0.76
N ASP A 178 9.21 0.28 -0.48
CA ASP A 178 8.53 -0.24 0.70
C ASP A 178 8.37 -1.76 0.65
N SER A 179 8.24 -2.35 -0.54
CA SER A 179 7.94 -3.76 -0.79
C SER A 179 9.15 -4.70 -0.70
N LEU A 180 10.12 -4.37 0.15
CA LEU A 180 11.23 -5.26 0.49
C LEU A 180 10.75 -6.50 1.28
N PRO A 181 11.54 -7.58 1.38
CA PRO A 181 11.09 -8.87 1.91
C PRO A 181 10.53 -8.85 3.34
N HIS A 182 10.90 -7.85 4.13
CA HIS A 182 10.42 -7.66 5.51
C HIS A 182 9.13 -6.83 5.61
N ASN A 183 8.60 -6.32 4.50
CA ASN A 183 7.37 -5.53 4.49
C ASN A 183 6.17 -6.34 5.00
N GLY A 184 5.46 -5.77 5.98
CA GLY A 184 4.33 -6.45 6.63
C GLY A 184 3.19 -6.79 5.66
N TYR A 185 2.88 -5.91 4.70
CA TYR A 185 1.88 -6.15 3.67
C TYR A 185 2.31 -7.28 2.71
N VAL A 186 3.57 -7.31 2.28
CA VAL A 186 4.13 -8.37 1.44
C VAL A 186 4.03 -9.71 2.14
N VAL A 187 4.50 -9.79 3.40
CA VAL A 187 4.46 -11.03 4.19
C VAL A 187 3.02 -11.49 4.43
N THR A 188 2.12 -10.57 4.81
CA THR A 188 0.71 -10.89 5.07
C THR A 188 0.02 -11.39 3.80
N THR A 189 0.20 -10.69 2.68
CA THR A 189 -0.41 -11.07 1.40
C THR A 189 0.07 -12.44 0.97
N ILE A 190 1.38 -12.68 0.96
CA ILE A 190 1.93 -13.96 0.49
C ILE A 190 1.57 -15.11 1.44
N ARG A 191 1.80 -14.95 2.74
CA ARG A 191 1.74 -16.05 3.71
C ARG A 191 0.37 -16.24 4.34
N ALA A 192 -0.26 -15.16 4.78
CA ALA A 192 -1.52 -15.24 5.53
C ALA A 192 -2.75 -15.31 4.62
N ILE A 193 -2.74 -14.56 3.50
CA ILE A 193 -3.88 -14.46 2.58
C ILE A 193 -3.75 -15.50 1.46
N CYS A 194 -2.69 -15.43 0.65
CA CYS A 194 -2.49 -16.32 -0.50
C CYS A 194 -1.93 -17.70 -0.12
N LYS A 195 -1.49 -17.87 1.14
CA LYS A 195 -0.92 -19.11 1.69
C LYS A 195 0.20 -19.72 0.82
N GLU A 196 0.96 -18.88 0.14
CA GLU A 196 2.06 -19.27 -0.74
C GLU A 196 3.39 -19.18 0.02
N THR A 197 4.44 -19.77 -0.53
CA THR A 197 5.81 -19.59 -0.06
C THR A 197 6.37 -18.25 -0.49
N HIS A 198 7.06 -17.57 0.44
CA HIS A 198 7.71 -16.28 0.14
C HIS A 198 8.67 -16.40 -1.06
N GLN A 199 9.40 -17.50 -1.14
CA GLN A 199 10.32 -17.79 -2.23
C GLN A 199 9.64 -17.84 -3.61
N ARG A 200 8.42 -18.38 -3.71
CA ARG A 200 7.69 -18.49 -4.99
C ARG A 200 6.98 -17.18 -5.36
N ALA A 201 6.38 -16.48 -4.39
CA ALA A 201 5.51 -15.33 -4.69
C ALA A 201 6.22 -13.97 -4.68
N TYR A 202 7.36 -13.83 -4.00
CA TYR A 202 7.97 -12.53 -3.77
C TYR A 202 8.39 -11.84 -5.06
N TRP A 203 9.06 -12.53 -5.98
CA TRP A 203 9.59 -11.89 -7.19
C TRP A 203 8.51 -11.35 -8.13
N PRO A 204 7.43 -12.09 -8.44
CA PRO A 204 6.29 -11.54 -9.18
C PRO A 204 5.64 -10.35 -8.46
N LEU A 205 5.49 -10.42 -7.13
CA LEU A 205 4.92 -9.32 -6.35
C LEU A 205 5.80 -8.09 -6.41
N ALA A 206 7.10 -8.23 -6.14
CA ALA A 206 8.07 -7.13 -6.20
C ALA A 206 8.17 -6.54 -7.61
N ALA A 207 8.05 -7.35 -8.66
CA ALA A 207 7.98 -6.82 -10.02
C ALA A 207 6.78 -5.88 -10.22
N LEU A 208 5.64 -6.18 -9.62
CA LEU A 208 4.46 -5.31 -9.69
C LEU A 208 4.57 -4.11 -8.74
N THR A 209 5.03 -4.33 -7.51
CA THR A 209 4.96 -3.31 -6.45
C THR A 209 6.21 -2.45 -6.34
N VAL A 210 7.34 -2.84 -6.93
CA VAL A 210 8.56 -2.01 -6.98
C VAL A 210 8.70 -1.33 -8.33
N ILE A 211 8.57 -2.09 -9.43
CA ILE A 211 8.85 -1.55 -10.78
C ILE A 211 7.78 -0.54 -11.19
N ILE A 212 6.49 -0.83 -10.96
CA ILE A 212 5.41 0.09 -11.38
C ILE A 212 5.52 1.43 -10.64
N PRO A 213 5.72 1.49 -9.31
CA PRO A 213 5.95 2.76 -8.64
C PRO A 213 7.23 3.45 -9.08
N LEU A 214 8.34 2.73 -9.33
CA LEU A 214 9.55 3.34 -9.90
C LEU A 214 9.31 4.01 -11.26
N VAL A 215 8.54 3.37 -12.14
CA VAL A 215 8.10 3.98 -13.41
C VAL A 215 7.23 5.21 -13.14
N GLY A 216 6.33 5.13 -12.17
CA GLY A 216 5.51 6.27 -11.74
C GLY A 216 6.34 7.45 -11.23
N VAL A 217 7.37 7.20 -10.42
CA VAL A 217 8.31 8.22 -9.94
C VAL A 217 9.06 8.84 -11.11
N ALA A 218 9.61 8.01 -12.00
CA ALA A 218 10.35 8.49 -13.17
C ALA A 218 9.46 9.38 -14.07
N LEU A 219 8.20 8.98 -14.29
CA LEU A 219 7.23 9.78 -15.04
C LEU A 219 6.92 11.10 -14.35
N ALA A 220 6.61 11.07 -13.04
CA ALA A 220 6.29 12.27 -12.27
C ALA A 220 7.46 13.26 -12.25
N LEU A 221 8.67 12.78 -11.99
CA LEU A 221 9.89 13.59 -12.03
C LEU A 221 10.15 14.16 -13.42
N SER A 222 10.01 13.35 -14.47
CA SER A 222 10.17 13.83 -15.85
C SER A 222 9.21 14.99 -16.13
N LEU A 223 7.93 14.83 -15.81
CA LEU A 223 6.92 15.86 -16.03
C LEU A 223 7.20 17.14 -15.24
N PHE A 224 7.50 17.03 -13.93
CA PHE A 224 7.74 18.21 -13.08
C PHE A 224 9.06 18.93 -13.34
N ILE A 225 10.06 18.24 -13.91
CA ILE A 225 11.35 18.85 -14.24
C ILE A 225 11.31 19.49 -15.63
N THR A 226 10.53 18.95 -16.57
CA THR A 226 10.46 19.48 -17.95
C THR A 226 9.44 20.59 -18.16
N PHE A 227 8.37 20.63 -17.36
CA PHE A 227 7.25 21.58 -17.49
C PHE A 227 7.07 22.38 -16.19
#